data_AF-A0A370TA65-F1
#
_entry.id   AF-A0A370TA65-F1
#
_cell.length_a   1.000
_cell.length_b   1.000
_cell.length_c   1.000
_cell.angle_alpha   90.00
_cell.angle_beta   90.00
_cell.angle_gamma   90.00
#
_symmetry.space_group_name_H-M   'P 1'
#
loop_
_entity.id
_entity.type
_entity.pdbx_description
1 polymer ?
#
loop_
_entity_poly.entity_id
_entity_poly.type
_entity_poly.pdbx_seq_one_letter_code
_entity_poly.pdbx_strand_id
1 'polypeptide(L)'
;MAQVLQPYSTRVFNTLPELHMAQDSFMIKGGKGLVDNVFKPMIEKHGLEAKLGVGLLHRHFDLEGSEKLVEFNNISLPWNSDREDSHNGGKVLPSAWVVRNGGLIPYEYYFSPLGRCGRVRGRTDNMPSLFPHIGFTCALEVTEGRANINLSPDQVAEGGWEDSTETMWFFEPEYMSTSLMDSEMDVLSKVNKTALLRRATSLANGLECDFVGDPIMRDDQAILRINFPSEGKSWAAKIPFEQQWPFYEISVRPLEFIARNHPRIPAPRVHDYVDAGAEQENPVEVAYILMDWMDGSHMQPWSLSEPSISARHRVLEQIADIMLEMLSNKPIDGGIYLYGVPDGTPKNTPVSTVVWLTESIDRALRRHLRQKKTSIVIDNLIQRSMVAQYVVPEHNTSYWAAIHPDLHSTNIIADKDWKITGLIDWNLMSAQPLQKWAVFPKLIDHIPGAAPPDLPAEYTYLNLAQDKAYFVAVLAEKERKNTSKMDVAKLVESSTERTFFEMSHNALTVHRKFAERFCKRAKANVEGARRELELFLAKNPGISRDDAGVVDVEKELDRLLANIAKD
;
A
#
# COMPACT_ATOMS: atom_id res chain seq x y z
N MET A 1 -2.35 23.69 41.15
CA MET A 1 -1.73 23.23 39.89
C MET A 1 -1.49 24.46 39.04
N ALA A 2 -0.24 24.86 38.83
CA ALA A 2 0.08 25.97 37.93
C ALA A 2 -0.39 25.61 36.51
N GLN A 3 -0.98 26.58 35.81
CA GLN A 3 -1.42 26.39 34.44
C GLN A 3 -0.15 26.26 33.56
N VAL A 4 0.17 25.03 33.14
CA VAL A 4 1.40 24.73 32.39
C VAL A 4 1.40 25.44 31.02
N LEU A 5 0.22 25.68 30.45
CA LEU A 5 0.06 26.43 29.19
C LEU A 5 -0.10 27.92 29.47
N GLN A 6 0.76 28.71 28.85
CA GLN A 6 0.75 30.17 28.89
C GLN A 6 0.14 30.74 27.60
N PRO A 7 -0.42 31.96 27.63
CA PRO A 7 -1.00 32.59 26.45
C PRO A 7 0.07 32.92 25.40
N TYR A 8 -0.36 32.95 24.13
CA TYR A 8 0.45 33.40 23.02
C TYR A 8 0.98 34.82 23.21
N SER A 9 2.17 35.10 22.69
CA SER A 9 2.70 36.45 22.60
C SER A 9 3.62 36.61 21.39
N THR A 10 3.27 37.54 20.51
CA THR A 10 4.10 37.97 19.36
C THR A 10 5.50 38.37 19.81
N ARG A 11 5.63 38.99 20.99
CA ARG A 11 6.93 39.35 21.57
C ARG A 11 7.79 38.12 21.85
N VAL A 12 7.20 37.00 22.28
CA VAL A 12 7.96 35.77 22.53
C VAL A 12 8.53 35.23 21.23
N PHE A 13 7.73 35.21 20.15
CA PHE A 13 8.19 34.84 18.81
C PHE A 13 9.33 35.75 18.32
N ASN A 14 9.16 37.08 18.38
CA ASN A 14 10.18 38.03 17.87
C ASN A 14 11.48 38.02 18.71
N THR A 15 11.46 37.46 19.93
CA THR A 15 12.70 37.27 20.71
C THR A 15 13.48 36.01 20.34
N LEU A 16 12.95 35.18 19.43
CA LEU A 16 13.71 34.07 18.87
C LEU A 16 14.84 34.60 17.97
N PRO A 17 16.00 33.93 17.95
CA PRO A 17 17.10 34.30 17.07
C PRO A 17 16.76 34.05 15.60
N GLU A 18 17.42 34.77 14.70
CA GLU A 18 17.44 34.41 13.27
C GLU A 18 18.08 33.02 13.10
N LEU A 19 17.66 32.27 12.07
CA LEU A 19 18.09 30.88 11.83
C LEU A 19 19.62 30.69 11.89
N HIS A 20 20.39 31.53 11.19
CA HIS A 20 21.85 31.43 11.19
C HIS A 20 22.46 31.65 12.58
N MET A 21 21.94 32.60 13.36
CA MET A 21 22.38 32.83 14.75
C MET A 21 22.00 31.68 15.67
N ALA A 22 20.83 31.07 15.44
CA ALA A 22 20.36 29.90 16.17
C ALA A 22 21.30 28.71 15.92
N GLN A 23 21.67 28.48 14.65
CA GLN A 23 22.62 27.45 14.24
C GLN A 23 24.00 27.65 14.83
N ASP A 24 24.55 28.87 14.74
CA ASP A 24 25.86 29.18 15.33
C ASP A 24 25.86 28.90 16.84
N SER A 25 24.81 29.32 17.55
CA SER A 25 24.68 29.05 18.98
C SER A 25 24.53 27.55 19.28
N PHE A 26 23.79 26.83 18.44
CA PHE A 26 23.63 25.38 18.55
C PHE A 26 24.97 24.67 18.40
N MET A 27 25.76 25.03 17.40
CA MET A 27 27.08 24.43 17.15
C MET A 27 28.06 24.74 18.30
N ILE A 28 28.14 25.99 18.76
CA ILE A 28 29.02 26.41 19.86
C ILE A 28 28.73 25.64 21.15
N LYS A 29 27.46 25.31 21.41
CA LYS A 29 27.02 24.60 22.62
C LYS A 29 27.14 23.08 22.51
N GLY A 30 27.67 22.55 21.41
CA GLY A 30 27.67 21.10 21.16
C GLY A 30 26.25 20.55 21.01
N GLY A 31 25.39 21.28 20.30
CA GLY A 31 23.95 21.05 20.20
C GLY A 31 23.58 19.62 19.81
N LYS A 32 24.30 19.02 18.84
CA LYS A 32 24.09 17.61 18.48
C LYS A 32 24.27 16.66 19.67
N GLY A 33 25.25 16.93 20.53
CA GLY A 33 25.45 16.18 21.76
C GLY A 33 24.30 16.34 22.76
N LEU A 34 23.66 17.52 22.82
CA LEU A 34 22.46 17.75 23.64
C LEU A 34 21.24 17.02 23.08
N VAL A 35 21.04 17.05 21.76
CA VAL A 35 19.98 16.30 21.07
C VAL A 35 20.13 14.80 21.34
N ASP A 36 21.30 14.23 21.03
CA ASP A 36 21.53 12.79 21.06
C ASP A 36 21.59 12.22 22.50
N ASN A 37 22.20 12.96 23.44
CA ASN A 37 22.52 12.41 24.76
C ASN A 37 21.67 12.97 25.92
N VAL A 38 20.87 14.02 25.67
CA VAL A 38 20.02 14.62 26.71
C VAL A 38 18.56 14.55 26.31
N PHE A 39 18.19 15.10 25.17
CA PHE A 39 16.79 15.23 24.78
C PHE A 39 16.19 13.91 24.26
N LYS A 40 16.93 13.18 23.41
CA LYS A 40 16.51 11.87 22.93
C LYS A 40 16.23 10.89 24.08
N PRO A 41 17.16 10.64 25.03
CA PRO A 41 16.89 9.73 26.14
C PRO A 41 15.74 10.18 27.04
N MET A 42 15.53 11.49 27.18
CA MET A 42 14.43 12.03 27.96
C MET A 42 13.06 11.78 27.29
N ILE A 43 12.96 11.95 25.97
CA ILE A 43 11.75 11.68 25.20
C ILE A 43 11.42 10.19 25.21
N GLU A 44 12.43 9.34 24.93
CA GLU A 44 12.30 7.88 24.96
C GLU A 44 11.88 7.37 26.34
N LYS A 45 12.46 7.92 27.42
CA LYS A 45 12.10 7.55 28.80
C LYS A 45 10.61 7.75 29.10
N HIS A 46 9.94 8.67 28.41
CA HIS A 46 8.53 8.97 28.64
C HIS A 46 7.60 8.41 27.55
N GLY A 47 8.11 7.63 26.58
CA GLY A 47 7.30 7.05 25.49
C GLY A 47 6.67 8.13 24.60
N LEU A 48 7.41 9.20 24.33
CA LEU A 48 6.96 10.38 23.58
C LEU A 48 7.59 10.48 22.20
N GLU A 49 8.47 9.55 21.82
CA GLU A 49 9.22 9.52 20.55
C GLU A 49 8.33 9.53 19.31
N ALA A 50 7.13 8.92 19.39
CA ALA A 50 6.13 8.93 18.32
C ALA A 50 5.19 10.16 18.34
N LYS A 51 5.30 11.01 19.36
CA LYS A 51 4.37 12.13 19.64
C LYS A 51 5.05 13.48 19.60
N LEU A 52 6.34 13.55 19.91
CA LEU A 52 7.09 14.79 20.12
C LEU A 52 8.43 14.78 19.37
N GLY A 53 8.67 15.82 18.60
CA GLY A 53 9.99 16.19 18.07
C GLY A 53 10.64 17.31 18.87
N VAL A 54 11.94 17.49 18.69
CA VAL A 54 12.73 18.61 19.21
C VAL A 54 13.08 19.55 18.07
N GLY A 55 12.77 20.84 18.21
CA GLY A 55 13.14 21.86 17.24
C GLY A 55 14.19 22.83 17.74
N LEU A 56 15.05 23.28 16.84
CA LEU A 56 15.88 24.46 17.02
C LEU A 56 14.96 25.68 17.02
N LEU A 57 14.93 26.45 18.10
CA LEU A 57 14.13 27.66 18.19
C LEU A 57 14.74 28.77 17.34
N HIS A 58 14.03 29.20 16.30
CA HIS A 58 14.44 30.27 15.42
C HIS A 58 13.22 31.00 14.84
N ARG A 59 13.48 32.11 14.16
CA ARG A 59 12.52 32.82 13.31
C ARG A 59 13.19 33.21 12.00
N HIS A 60 12.37 33.47 10.99
CA HIS A 60 12.81 33.92 9.66
C HIS A 60 12.48 35.39 9.38
N PHE A 61 11.50 35.94 10.11
CA PHE A 61 11.07 37.34 10.03
C PHE A 61 10.32 37.70 11.32
N ASP A 62 10.03 38.99 11.51
CA ASP A 62 9.24 39.47 12.65
C ASP A 62 7.73 39.41 12.37
N LEU A 63 6.96 39.12 13.42
CA LEU A 63 5.51 39.23 13.43
C LEU A 63 5.07 40.59 13.99
N GLU A 64 3.96 41.12 13.49
CA GLU A 64 3.39 42.41 13.85
C GLU A 64 2.08 42.24 14.63
N GLY A 65 1.79 43.19 15.52
CA GLY A 65 0.51 43.25 16.24
C GLY A 65 0.10 41.91 16.89
N SER A 66 -1.06 41.40 16.50
CA SER A 66 -1.67 40.15 16.95
C SER A 66 -1.45 38.98 15.96
N GLU A 67 -0.48 39.09 15.04
CA GLU A 67 -0.21 38.03 14.08
C GLU A 67 0.26 36.74 14.77
N LYS A 68 -0.17 35.61 14.22
CA LYS A 68 0.33 34.26 14.52
C LYS A 68 0.94 33.69 13.24
N LEU A 69 2.06 33.00 13.34
CA LEU A 69 2.57 32.21 12.23
C LEU A 69 1.69 30.95 12.11
N VAL A 70 0.93 30.85 11.01
CA VAL A 70 -0.05 29.76 10.78
C VAL A 70 0.32 28.99 9.53
N GLU A 71 0.53 27.69 9.69
CA GLU A 71 0.75 26.74 8.60
C GLU A 71 -0.57 26.28 7.97
N PHE A 72 -0.64 26.29 6.64
CA PHE A 72 -1.67 25.63 5.86
C PHE A 72 -1.11 25.16 4.51
N ASN A 73 -1.32 23.88 4.18
CA ASN A 73 -0.81 23.25 2.94
C ASN A 73 0.69 23.50 2.71
N ASN A 74 1.52 23.20 3.73
CA ASN A 74 2.98 23.34 3.69
C ASN A 74 3.50 24.78 3.54
N ILE A 75 2.66 25.80 3.76
CA ILE A 75 3.06 27.20 3.74
C ILE A 75 2.67 27.83 5.07
N SER A 76 3.64 28.45 5.75
CA SER A 76 3.41 29.21 6.97
C SER A 76 3.43 30.70 6.69
N LEU A 77 2.34 31.38 7.07
CA LEU A 77 2.12 32.82 6.83
C LEU A 77 1.69 33.52 8.13
N PRO A 78 1.99 34.82 8.29
CA PRO A 78 1.43 35.62 9.36
C PRO A 78 -0.07 35.81 9.15
N TRP A 79 -0.89 35.29 10.07
CA TRP A 79 -2.33 35.50 10.08
C TRP A 79 -2.68 36.42 11.24
N ASN A 80 -3.47 37.46 10.98
CA ASN A 80 -3.96 38.34 12.03
C ASN A 80 -5.02 37.59 12.87
N SER A 81 -4.82 37.56 14.19
CA SER A 81 -5.69 36.83 15.13
C SER A 81 -6.68 37.71 15.92
N ASP A 82 -6.95 38.94 15.45
CA ASP A 82 -7.83 39.92 16.10
C ASP A 82 -9.31 39.46 16.30
N ARG A 83 -9.74 38.33 15.70
CA ARG A 83 -11.15 37.91 15.63
C ARG A 83 -11.45 36.44 15.98
N GLU A 84 -10.72 35.85 16.93
CA GLU A 84 -10.81 34.44 17.37
C GLU A 84 -10.00 33.45 16.51
N ASP A 85 -9.63 32.32 17.11
CA ASP A 85 -8.87 31.23 16.47
C ASP A 85 -9.75 30.37 15.54
N SER A 86 -10.75 30.97 14.90
CA SER A 86 -11.66 30.32 13.96
C SER A 86 -11.70 31.09 12.64
N HIS A 87 -11.44 30.41 11.54
CA HIS A 87 -11.43 31.01 10.20
C HIS A 87 -12.21 30.11 9.24
N ASN A 88 -13.22 30.65 8.54
CA ASN A 88 -14.01 29.93 7.51
C ASN A 88 -14.54 28.54 7.94
N GLY A 89 -14.97 28.39 9.20
CA GLY A 89 -15.46 27.12 9.75
C GLY A 89 -14.38 26.16 10.27
N GLY A 90 -13.10 26.47 10.03
CA GLY A 90 -11.95 25.77 10.59
C GLY A 90 -11.37 26.45 11.84
N LYS A 91 -10.33 25.86 12.43
CA LYS A 91 -9.67 26.34 13.66
C LYS A 91 -8.16 26.50 13.50
N VAL A 92 -7.61 27.55 14.08
CA VAL A 92 -6.16 27.76 14.25
C VAL A 92 -5.74 27.11 15.57
N LEU A 93 -4.83 26.16 15.51
CA LEU A 93 -4.43 25.33 16.65
C LEU A 93 -2.91 25.38 16.83
N PRO A 94 -2.39 25.41 18.07
CA PRO A 94 -0.95 25.46 18.30
C PRO A 94 -0.26 24.18 17.81
N SER A 95 0.87 24.34 17.10
CA SER A 95 1.70 23.27 16.55
C SER A 95 3.10 23.22 17.15
N ALA A 96 3.58 24.30 17.78
CA ALA A 96 4.87 24.31 18.45
C ALA A 96 4.85 25.17 19.71
N TRP A 97 5.55 24.72 20.76
CA TRP A 97 5.66 25.44 22.04
C TRP A 97 7.10 25.73 22.41
N VAL A 98 7.37 26.92 22.93
CA VAL A 98 8.62 27.25 23.62
C VAL A 98 8.45 27.06 25.13
N VAL A 99 9.46 26.48 25.78
CA VAL A 99 9.51 26.36 27.24
C VAL A 99 10.18 27.62 27.81
N ARG A 100 9.46 28.41 28.61
CA ARG A 100 10.03 29.56 29.36
C ARG A 100 9.47 29.62 30.78
N ASN A 101 10.36 29.84 31.75
CA ASN A 101 10.00 29.99 33.17
C ASN A 101 9.08 28.86 33.70
N GLY A 102 9.31 27.62 33.26
CA GLY A 102 8.51 26.46 33.68
C GLY A 102 7.12 26.36 33.04
N GLY A 103 6.78 27.19 32.05
CA GLY A 103 5.55 27.08 31.26
C GLY A 103 5.80 26.91 29.76
N LEU A 104 4.77 26.40 29.07
CA LEU A 104 4.71 26.20 27.64
C LEU A 104 3.97 27.38 26.99
N ILE A 105 4.67 28.13 26.14
CA ILE A 105 4.08 29.23 25.36
C ILE A 105 4.01 28.75 23.91
N PRO A 106 2.82 28.65 23.28
CA PRO A 106 2.74 28.35 21.86
C PRO A 106 3.38 29.49 21.05
N TYR A 107 4.09 29.17 19.97
CA TYR A 107 4.69 30.19 19.10
C TYR A 107 4.40 29.97 17.61
N GLU A 108 4.06 28.75 17.21
CA GLU A 108 3.57 28.42 15.85
C GLU A 108 2.24 27.68 15.92
N TYR A 109 1.49 27.79 14.83
CA TYR A 109 0.14 27.26 14.70
C TYR A 109 -0.07 26.60 13.35
N TYR A 110 -1.09 25.75 13.25
CA TYR A 110 -1.60 25.25 11.98
C TYR A 110 -3.10 25.51 11.86
N PHE A 111 -3.60 25.62 10.64
CA PHE A 111 -5.03 25.75 10.36
C PHE A 111 -5.67 24.39 10.05
N SER A 112 -6.71 24.02 10.79
CA SER A 112 -7.52 22.81 10.62
C SER A 112 -8.88 23.14 9.98
N PRO A 113 -9.10 22.85 8.68
CA PRO A 113 -10.36 23.18 7.99
C PRO A 113 -11.61 22.50 8.58
N LEU A 114 -11.44 21.35 9.24
CA LEU A 114 -12.53 20.56 9.83
C LEU A 114 -12.73 20.79 11.33
N GLY A 115 -11.94 21.68 11.95
CA GLY A 115 -12.07 22.05 13.37
C GLY A 115 -11.77 20.93 14.37
N ARG A 116 -11.20 19.80 13.92
CA ARG A 116 -10.80 18.67 14.78
C ARG A 116 -9.34 18.83 15.20
N CYS A 117 -9.07 18.55 16.47
CA CYS A 117 -7.74 18.51 17.06
C CYS A 117 -7.10 17.14 16.77
N GLY A 118 -5.93 17.11 16.13
CA GLY A 118 -5.01 15.97 16.27
C GLY A 118 -4.62 15.86 17.75
N ARG A 119 -5.02 14.77 18.41
CA ARG A 119 -5.00 14.61 19.89
C ARG A 119 -3.64 14.99 20.51
N VAL A 120 -3.64 15.87 21.51
CA VAL A 120 -2.56 16.00 22.51
C VAL A 120 -3.14 15.88 23.92
N ARG A 121 -2.63 14.94 24.72
CA ARG A 121 -2.73 14.92 26.20
C ARG A 121 -1.30 15.00 26.74
N GLY A 122 -0.99 16.02 27.53
CA GLY A 122 0.34 16.23 28.11
C GLY A 122 0.48 15.76 29.57
N ARG A 123 1.73 15.53 30.00
CA ARG A 123 2.29 15.75 31.35
C ARG A 123 3.83 15.93 31.26
N THR A 124 4.37 16.71 32.20
CA THR A 124 5.68 17.42 32.25
C THR A 124 6.87 16.51 32.68
N ASP A 125 8.18 16.83 32.61
CA ASP A 125 8.99 18.06 32.82
C ASP A 125 10.37 18.06 32.08
N ASN A 126 10.91 19.28 31.85
CA ASN A 126 12.28 19.72 31.47
C ASN A 126 12.77 19.79 29.98
N MET A 127 12.67 20.98 29.35
CA MET A 127 13.33 21.44 28.08
C MET A 127 13.02 20.62 26.79
N PRO A 128 13.28 21.06 25.52
CA PRO A 128 13.15 22.35 24.82
C PRO A 128 11.77 22.41 24.09
N SER A 129 11.64 23.01 22.89
CA SER A 129 10.35 23.09 22.17
C SER A 129 9.79 21.73 21.74
N LEU A 130 8.46 21.59 21.84
CA LEU A 130 7.73 20.36 21.59
C LEU A 130 6.84 20.52 20.34
N PHE A 131 6.79 19.52 19.46
CA PHE A 131 5.96 19.49 18.24
C PHE A 131 5.09 18.22 18.19
N PRO A 132 3.77 18.27 17.92
CA PRO A 132 2.95 17.09 17.73
C PRO A 132 3.36 16.34 16.45
N HIS A 133 3.63 15.04 16.56
CA HIS A 133 4.04 14.19 15.45
C HIS A 133 2.87 13.40 14.84
N ILE A 134 2.62 13.58 13.54
CA ILE A 134 2.08 12.55 12.61
C ILE A 134 2.83 12.70 11.28
N GLY A 135 3.84 11.87 11.05
CA GLY A 135 4.50 11.74 9.76
C GLY A 135 5.70 12.68 9.59
N PHE A 136 6.89 12.10 9.66
CA PHE A 136 8.14 12.73 9.23
C PHE A 136 8.09 12.99 7.72
N THR A 137 8.26 14.25 7.28
CA THR A 137 8.19 14.63 5.85
C THR A 137 9.53 14.96 5.22
N CYS A 138 10.65 14.97 5.97
CA CYS A 138 11.97 15.43 5.49
C CYS A 138 11.87 16.74 4.68
N ALA A 139 11.09 17.72 5.14
CA ALA A 139 10.85 18.92 4.33
C ALA A 139 12.02 19.91 4.43
N LEU A 140 12.35 20.57 3.31
CA LEU A 140 13.22 21.74 3.27
C LEU A 140 12.36 23.00 3.40
N GLU A 141 12.55 23.78 4.46
CA GLU A 141 11.89 25.07 4.60
C GLU A 141 12.69 26.17 3.89
N VAL A 142 12.02 26.94 3.02
CA VAL A 142 12.59 28.11 2.34
C VAL A 142 11.69 29.31 2.61
N THR A 143 12.29 30.47 2.89
CA THR A 143 11.54 31.72 3.13
C THR A 143 11.64 32.67 1.95
N GLU A 144 10.49 33.11 1.44
CA GLU A 144 10.39 34.20 0.47
C GLU A 144 9.52 35.31 1.07
N GLY A 145 10.12 36.46 1.38
CA GLY A 145 9.42 37.56 2.06
C GLY A 145 8.94 37.18 3.47
N ARG A 146 7.62 37.17 3.68
CA ARG A 146 6.98 36.76 4.96
C ARG A 146 6.26 35.40 4.84
N ALA A 147 6.74 34.53 3.97
CA ALA A 147 6.19 33.20 3.76
C ALA A 147 7.29 32.15 3.91
N ASN A 148 7.06 31.18 4.81
CA ASN A 148 7.87 29.97 4.87
C ASN A 148 7.20 28.88 4.05
N ILE A 149 7.95 28.25 3.15
CA ILE A 149 7.48 27.24 2.21
C ILE A 149 8.23 25.94 2.52
N ASN A 150 7.48 24.91 2.92
CA ASN A 150 8.02 23.58 3.20
C ASN A 150 7.96 22.72 1.93
N LEU A 151 9.12 22.44 1.35
CA LEU A 151 9.28 21.60 0.16
C LEU A 151 9.55 20.15 0.57
N SER A 152 8.81 19.18 0.03
CA SER A 152 9.09 17.77 0.24
C SER A 152 10.39 17.34 -0.48
N PRO A 153 11.03 16.22 -0.11
CA PRO A 153 12.29 15.78 -0.70
C PRO A 153 12.31 15.70 -2.23
N ASP A 154 11.18 15.30 -2.82
CA ASP A 154 10.98 15.20 -4.26
C ASP A 154 10.80 16.55 -4.98
N GLN A 155 10.61 17.63 -4.22
CA GLN A 155 10.47 19.00 -4.73
C GLN A 155 11.80 19.77 -4.71
N VAL A 156 12.84 19.24 -4.04
CA VAL A 156 14.17 19.87 -3.95
C VAL A 156 15.07 19.31 -5.06
N ALA A 157 15.66 20.20 -5.86
CA ALA A 157 16.60 19.80 -6.90
C ALA A 157 17.85 19.13 -6.29
N GLU A 158 18.50 18.24 -7.05
CA GLU A 158 19.76 17.61 -6.65
C GLU A 158 20.81 18.68 -6.31
N GLY A 159 21.41 18.60 -5.12
CA GLY A 159 22.33 19.63 -4.58
C GLY A 159 21.65 20.78 -3.80
N GLY A 160 20.31 20.88 -3.83
CA GLY A 160 19.56 21.93 -3.11
C GLY A 160 19.61 21.85 -1.57
N TRP A 161 20.26 20.81 -1.03
CA TRP A 161 20.45 20.58 0.41
C TRP A 161 21.82 21.03 0.94
N GLU A 162 22.77 21.37 0.05
CA GLU A 162 24.17 21.60 0.41
C GLU A 162 24.37 22.79 1.38
N ASP A 163 23.48 23.78 1.32
CA ASP A 163 23.48 24.97 2.20
C ASP A 163 22.33 24.94 3.24
N SER A 164 21.80 23.76 3.56
CA SER A 164 20.68 23.61 4.51
C SER A 164 21.14 23.43 5.97
N THR A 165 20.25 23.78 6.90
CA THR A 165 20.46 23.67 8.34
C THR A 165 19.45 22.71 8.94
N GLU A 166 19.92 21.71 9.68
CA GLU A 166 19.03 20.86 10.49
C GLU A 166 18.39 21.67 11.61
N THR A 167 17.06 21.78 11.59
CA THR A 167 16.29 22.53 12.58
C THR A 167 15.33 21.66 13.39
N MET A 168 15.15 20.38 13.02
CA MET A 168 14.17 19.49 13.62
C MET A 168 14.73 18.07 13.76
N TRP A 169 14.59 17.49 14.95
CA TRP A 169 14.99 16.13 15.25
C TRP A 169 13.82 15.33 15.80
N PHE A 170 13.55 14.20 15.16
CA PHE A 170 12.58 13.21 15.60
C PHE A 170 13.35 11.95 16.00
N PHE A 171 12.83 11.23 17.00
CA PHE A 171 13.55 10.12 17.63
C PHE A 171 12.86 8.78 17.42
N GLU A 172 11.84 8.73 16.57
CA GLU A 172 11.29 7.47 16.10
C GLU A 172 12.39 6.71 15.33
N PRO A 173 12.62 5.42 15.60
CA PRO A 173 13.44 4.58 14.72
C PRO A 173 12.90 4.70 13.29
N GLU A 174 13.76 4.66 12.27
CA GLU A 174 13.36 4.60 10.86
C GLU A 174 12.62 3.29 10.53
N TYR A 175 11.44 3.10 11.11
CA TYR A 175 10.47 2.07 10.79
C TYR A 175 9.11 2.61 11.21
N MET A 176 8.30 2.98 10.22
CA MET A 176 6.85 3.13 10.36
C MET A 176 6.30 2.00 11.24
N SER A 177 5.86 2.22 12.48
CA SER A 177 5.09 1.16 13.18
C SER A 177 4.33 1.50 14.46
N THR A 178 4.60 2.58 15.20
CA THR A 178 4.14 2.61 16.61
C THR A 178 2.62 2.76 16.78
N SER A 179 1.91 3.59 16.00
CA SER A 179 0.45 3.73 16.16
C SER A 179 -0.35 2.54 15.61
N LEU A 180 0.20 1.85 14.60
CA LEU A 180 -0.40 0.64 14.04
C LEU A 180 -0.14 -0.53 14.98
N MET A 181 1.10 -0.77 15.41
CA MET A 181 1.41 -1.84 16.36
C MET A 181 0.67 -1.70 17.69
N ASP A 182 0.48 -0.50 18.22
CA ASP A 182 -0.32 -0.31 19.44
C ASP A 182 -1.78 -0.78 19.23
N SER A 183 -2.35 -0.54 18.05
CA SER A 183 -3.71 -1.01 17.70
C SER A 183 -3.78 -2.50 17.38
N GLU A 184 -2.74 -3.06 16.75
CA GLU A 184 -2.60 -4.48 16.43
C GLU A 184 -2.41 -5.32 17.71
N MET A 185 -1.57 -4.83 18.63
CA MET A 185 -1.38 -5.40 19.96
C MET A 185 -2.62 -5.26 20.84
N ASP A 186 -3.36 -4.15 20.74
CA ASP A 186 -4.63 -3.96 21.42
C ASP A 186 -5.66 -5.02 20.98
N VAL A 187 -5.80 -5.30 19.69
CA VAL A 187 -6.68 -6.37 19.18
C VAL A 187 -6.22 -7.73 19.69
N LEU A 188 -4.94 -8.05 19.61
CA LEU A 188 -4.42 -9.33 20.11
C LEU A 188 -4.61 -9.51 21.62
N SER A 189 -4.51 -8.42 22.39
CA SER A 189 -4.75 -8.44 23.84
C SER A 189 -6.20 -8.74 24.21
N LYS A 190 -7.14 -8.44 23.30
CA LYS A 190 -8.58 -8.71 23.45
C LYS A 190 -8.98 -10.11 23.05
N VAL A 191 -8.12 -10.87 22.37
CA VAL A 191 -8.43 -12.25 21.96
C VAL A 191 -8.67 -13.10 23.20
N ASN A 192 -9.90 -13.58 23.38
CA ASN A 192 -10.22 -14.56 24.41
C ASN A 192 -9.73 -15.95 23.97
N LYS A 193 -8.44 -16.21 24.22
CA LYS A 193 -7.72 -17.43 23.82
C LYS A 193 -8.41 -18.72 24.30
N THR A 194 -8.95 -18.72 25.53
CA THR A 194 -9.67 -19.86 26.09
C THR A 194 -10.96 -20.16 25.34
N ALA A 195 -11.73 -19.12 24.98
CA ALA A 195 -12.93 -19.29 24.18
C ALA A 195 -12.61 -19.80 22.77
N LEU A 196 -11.52 -19.30 22.17
CA LEU A 196 -11.06 -19.72 20.84
C LEU A 196 -10.64 -21.20 20.83
N LEU A 197 -9.85 -21.66 21.80
CA LEU A 197 -9.48 -23.07 21.92
C LEU A 197 -10.71 -23.96 22.20
N ARG A 198 -11.63 -23.53 23.06
CA ARG A 198 -12.88 -24.26 23.33
C ARG A 198 -13.70 -24.43 22.05
N ARG A 199 -13.77 -23.38 21.21
CA ARG A 199 -14.46 -23.44 19.93
C ARG A 199 -13.76 -24.39 18.97
N ALA A 200 -12.43 -24.33 18.87
CA ALA A 200 -11.64 -25.24 18.05
C ALA A 200 -11.82 -26.71 18.47
N THR A 201 -11.74 -27.02 19.77
CA THR A 201 -12.02 -28.35 20.32
C THR A 201 -13.44 -28.83 20.01
N SER A 202 -14.45 -27.96 20.14
CA SER A 202 -15.83 -28.31 19.80
C SER A 202 -15.99 -28.67 18.32
N LEU A 203 -15.32 -27.96 17.41
CA LEU A 203 -15.36 -28.23 15.97
C LEU A 203 -14.54 -29.47 15.60
N ALA A 204 -13.51 -29.78 16.38
CA ALA A 204 -12.65 -30.95 16.20
C ALA A 204 -13.15 -32.20 16.95
N ASN A 205 -14.47 -32.35 17.13
CA ASN A 205 -15.10 -33.50 17.80
C ASN A 205 -14.56 -33.78 19.23
N GLY A 206 -14.21 -32.73 19.97
CA GLY A 206 -13.73 -32.83 21.34
C GLY A 206 -12.22 -33.10 21.49
N LEU A 207 -11.44 -33.04 20.40
CA LEU A 207 -9.99 -33.16 20.48
C LEU A 207 -9.38 -31.99 21.27
N GLU A 208 -8.49 -32.33 22.21
CA GLU A 208 -7.73 -31.35 22.97
C GLU A 208 -6.77 -30.60 22.05
N CYS A 209 -6.66 -29.29 22.27
CA CYS A 209 -5.79 -28.43 21.46
C CYS A 209 -5.17 -27.31 22.28
N ASP A 210 -4.02 -26.83 21.82
CA ASP A 210 -3.31 -25.71 22.43
C ASP A 210 -2.61 -24.87 21.35
N PHE A 211 -2.25 -23.64 21.69
CA PHE A 211 -1.46 -22.79 20.81
C PHE A 211 -0.01 -23.28 20.73
N VAL A 212 0.60 -23.09 19.57
CA VAL A 212 2.01 -23.44 19.35
C VAL A 212 2.78 -22.25 18.81
N GLY A 213 3.83 -21.88 19.54
CA GLY A 213 4.70 -20.76 19.19
C GLY A 213 4.04 -19.40 19.39
N ASP A 214 4.78 -18.36 19.01
CA ASP A 214 4.28 -16.99 19.04
C ASP A 214 3.35 -16.72 17.85
N PRO A 215 2.41 -15.74 17.97
CA PRO A 215 1.60 -15.28 16.86
C PRO A 215 2.47 -14.83 15.68
N ILE A 216 2.12 -15.27 14.46
CA ILE A 216 2.75 -14.76 13.24
C ILE A 216 2.07 -13.45 12.87
N MET A 217 2.82 -12.36 12.95
CA MET A 217 2.34 -11.01 12.62
C MET A 217 2.45 -10.76 11.11
N ARG A 218 1.41 -10.18 10.52
CA ARG A 218 1.34 -9.66 9.15
C ARG A 218 0.77 -8.24 9.21
N ASP A 219 0.92 -7.47 8.14
CA ASP A 219 0.51 -6.05 8.12
C ASP A 219 -0.98 -5.80 8.43
N ASP A 220 -1.86 -6.80 8.22
CA ASP A 220 -3.31 -6.66 8.38
C ASP A 220 -3.94 -7.66 9.38
N GLN A 221 -3.16 -8.61 9.90
CA GLN A 221 -3.67 -9.70 10.73
C GLN A 221 -2.57 -10.41 11.53
N ALA A 222 -2.97 -11.08 12.61
CA ALA A 222 -2.15 -12.06 13.30
C ALA A 222 -2.63 -13.48 13.03
N ILE A 223 -1.71 -14.44 12.97
CA ILE A 223 -2.03 -15.85 12.78
C ILE A 223 -1.55 -16.64 13.99
N LEU A 224 -2.51 -17.26 14.69
CA LEU A 224 -2.25 -18.14 15.82
C LEU A 224 -2.31 -19.60 15.34
N ARG A 225 -1.27 -20.38 15.59
CA ARG A 225 -1.27 -21.81 15.28
C ARG A 225 -1.89 -22.59 16.44
N ILE A 226 -2.90 -23.41 16.14
CA ILE A 226 -3.55 -24.32 17.10
C ILE A 226 -3.16 -25.75 16.72
N ASN A 227 -2.64 -26.52 17.66
CA ASN A 227 -2.22 -27.89 17.42
C ASN A 227 -3.12 -28.89 18.16
N PHE A 228 -3.43 -30.02 17.52
CA PHE A 228 -4.18 -31.14 18.05
C PHE A 228 -3.23 -32.34 18.18
N PRO A 229 -2.57 -32.52 19.34
CA PRO A 229 -1.43 -33.43 19.47
C PRO A 229 -1.76 -34.89 19.15
N SER A 230 -2.95 -35.36 19.49
CA SER A 230 -3.37 -36.75 19.31
C SER A 230 -3.51 -37.19 17.85
N GLU A 231 -3.76 -36.24 16.94
CA GLU A 231 -3.96 -36.49 15.50
C GLU A 231 -2.80 -35.97 14.65
N GLY A 232 -1.82 -35.28 15.25
CA GLY A 232 -0.75 -34.63 14.50
C GLY A 232 -1.24 -33.56 13.51
N LYS A 233 -2.42 -32.98 13.75
CA LYS A 233 -3.04 -31.93 12.91
C LYS A 233 -2.83 -30.55 13.55
N SER A 234 -2.68 -29.53 12.72
CA SER A 234 -2.75 -28.12 13.15
C SER A 234 -3.82 -27.36 12.38
N TRP A 235 -4.40 -26.33 13.01
CA TRP A 235 -5.24 -25.30 12.41
C TRP A 235 -4.57 -23.93 12.55
N ALA A 236 -4.98 -22.98 11.71
CA ALA A 236 -4.65 -21.57 11.81
C ALA A 236 -5.88 -20.79 12.28
N ALA A 237 -5.71 -19.93 13.28
CA ALA A 237 -6.66 -18.88 13.62
C ALA A 237 -6.12 -17.53 13.13
N LYS A 238 -6.75 -16.97 12.10
CA LYS A 238 -6.46 -15.62 11.60
C LYS A 238 -7.28 -14.60 12.40
N ILE A 239 -6.60 -13.59 12.94
CA ILE A 239 -7.16 -12.49 13.71
C ILE A 239 -6.88 -11.20 12.94
N PRO A 240 -7.83 -10.67 12.17
CA PRO A 240 -7.66 -9.40 11.47
C PRO A 240 -7.50 -8.24 12.46
N PHE A 241 -6.69 -7.24 12.14
CA PHE A 241 -6.56 -6.07 13.03
C PHE A 241 -7.69 -5.06 12.84
N GLU A 242 -8.22 -4.93 11.64
CA GLU A 242 -9.33 -4.02 11.35
C GLU A 242 -10.69 -4.65 11.70
N GLN A 243 -11.17 -4.42 12.91
CA GLN A 243 -12.38 -5.07 13.44
C GLN A 243 -13.72 -4.51 12.91
N GLN A 244 -13.70 -3.64 11.87
CA GLN A 244 -14.91 -3.06 11.29
C GLN A 244 -15.22 -3.52 9.85
N TRP A 245 -14.34 -4.29 9.23
CA TRP A 245 -14.47 -4.66 7.81
C TRP A 245 -15.02 -6.09 7.63
N PRO A 246 -15.93 -6.33 6.66
CA PRO A 246 -16.48 -7.65 6.43
C PRO A 246 -15.46 -8.58 5.75
N PHE A 247 -14.78 -9.40 6.54
CA PHE A 247 -13.78 -10.37 6.09
C PHE A 247 -14.41 -11.62 5.49
N TYR A 248 -15.69 -11.89 5.76
CA TYR A 248 -16.37 -13.02 5.12
C TYR A 248 -16.21 -12.95 3.60
N GLU A 249 -16.53 -11.78 3.06
CA GLU A 249 -16.49 -11.52 1.65
C GLU A 249 -15.06 -11.54 1.08
N ILE A 250 -14.10 -10.98 1.83
CA ILE A 250 -12.71 -10.82 1.39
C ILE A 250 -11.93 -12.13 1.44
N SER A 251 -12.12 -12.95 2.48
CA SER A 251 -11.23 -14.06 2.83
C SER A 251 -11.92 -15.41 2.90
N VAL A 252 -13.10 -15.48 3.53
CA VAL A 252 -13.80 -16.75 3.79
C VAL A 252 -14.46 -17.28 2.51
N ARG A 253 -15.26 -16.42 1.86
CA ARG A 253 -16.03 -16.77 0.67
C ARG A 253 -15.15 -17.30 -0.48
N PRO A 254 -13.96 -16.74 -0.77
CA PRO A 254 -13.00 -17.35 -1.70
C PRO A 254 -12.61 -18.79 -1.35
N LEU A 255 -12.26 -19.05 -0.08
CA LEU A 255 -11.85 -20.38 0.38
C LEU A 255 -13.01 -21.37 0.31
N GLU A 256 -14.23 -20.97 0.67
CA GLU A 256 -15.44 -21.79 0.52
C GLU A 256 -15.70 -22.12 -0.96
N PHE A 257 -15.53 -21.15 -1.86
CA PHE A 257 -15.65 -21.36 -3.30
C PHE A 257 -14.63 -22.40 -3.78
N ILE A 258 -13.36 -22.28 -3.41
CA ILE A 258 -12.31 -23.23 -3.80
C ILE A 258 -12.58 -24.62 -3.20
N ALA A 259 -12.98 -24.70 -1.93
CA ALA A 259 -13.28 -25.98 -1.29
C ALA A 259 -14.44 -26.73 -1.96
N ARG A 260 -15.46 -26.00 -2.43
CA ARG A 260 -16.65 -26.55 -3.11
C ARG A 260 -16.37 -26.88 -4.58
N ASN A 261 -15.73 -25.95 -5.30
CA ASN A 261 -15.58 -26.03 -6.74
C ASN A 261 -14.24 -26.63 -7.17
N HIS A 262 -13.18 -26.53 -6.40
CA HIS A 262 -11.87 -27.04 -6.79
C HIS A 262 -11.22 -27.82 -5.63
N PRO A 263 -11.84 -28.91 -5.15
CA PRO A 263 -11.41 -29.62 -3.94
C PRO A 263 -10.02 -30.29 -4.06
N ARG A 264 -9.48 -30.38 -5.27
CA ARG A 264 -8.12 -30.89 -5.56
C ARG A 264 -7.04 -29.82 -5.40
N ILE A 265 -7.43 -28.54 -5.39
CA ILE A 265 -6.49 -27.46 -5.12
C ILE A 265 -6.14 -27.51 -3.64
N PRO A 266 -4.84 -27.50 -3.29
CA PRO A 266 -4.41 -27.54 -1.89
C PRO A 266 -4.61 -26.17 -1.25
N ALA A 267 -5.84 -25.77 -0.93
CA ALA A 267 -6.16 -24.53 -0.22
C ALA A 267 -6.67 -24.84 1.21
N PRO A 268 -6.46 -23.93 2.19
CA PRO A 268 -7.02 -24.10 3.53
C PRO A 268 -8.54 -24.26 3.50
N ARG A 269 -9.08 -25.24 4.24
CA ARG A 269 -10.54 -25.32 4.45
C ARG A 269 -10.92 -24.53 5.69
N VAL A 270 -11.94 -23.70 5.57
CA VAL A 270 -12.50 -22.95 6.69
C VAL A 270 -13.31 -23.91 7.56
N HIS A 271 -13.05 -23.88 8.87
CA HIS A 271 -13.78 -24.63 9.89
C HIS A 271 -14.86 -23.78 10.56
N ASP A 272 -14.56 -22.51 10.81
CA ASP A 272 -15.48 -21.54 11.40
C ASP A 272 -14.95 -20.11 11.23
N TYR A 273 -15.81 -19.11 11.39
CA TYR A 273 -15.41 -17.71 11.41
C TYR A 273 -16.44 -16.87 12.16
N VAL A 274 -16.00 -15.72 12.66
CA VAL A 274 -16.89 -14.64 13.09
C VAL A 274 -16.44 -13.37 12.40
N ASP A 275 -17.37 -12.74 11.67
CA ASP A 275 -17.07 -11.53 10.92
C ASP A 275 -17.01 -10.30 11.82
N ALA A 276 -16.31 -9.27 11.35
CA ALA A 276 -16.20 -8.01 12.06
C ALA A 276 -17.55 -7.27 12.06
N GLY A 277 -17.97 -6.80 13.24
CA GLY A 277 -19.27 -6.15 13.42
C GLY A 277 -20.49 -7.08 13.38
N ALA A 278 -20.31 -8.41 13.43
CA ALA A 278 -21.43 -9.34 13.55
C ALA A 278 -22.23 -9.09 14.84
N GLU A 279 -23.57 -9.09 14.76
CA GLU A 279 -24.46 -8.91 15.91
C GLU A 279 -24.54 -10.17 16.81
N GLN A 280 -23.98 -11.30 16.36
CA GLN A 280 -23.99 -12.54 17.11
C GLN A 280 -23.05 -12.45 18.32
N GLU A 281 -23.39 -13.16 19.39
CA GLU A 281 -22.51 -13.31 20.54
C GLU A 281 -21.18 -13.96 20.11
N ASN A 282 -20.08 -13.25 20.34
CA ASN A 282 -18.74 -13.71 20.02
C ASN A 282 -17.87 -13.85 21.29
N PRO A 283 -17.83 -15.05 21.90
CA PRO A 283 -17.02 -15.29 23.09
C PRO A 283 -15.50 -15.12 22.88
N VAL A 284 -15.02 -15.08 21.63
CA VAL A 284 -13.61 -14.81 21.29
C VAL A 284 -13.29 -13.32 21.38
N GLU A 285 -14.31 -12.46 21.47
CA GLU A 285 -14.26 -10.99 21.64
C GLU A 285 -13.72 -10.20 20.44
N VAL A 286 -13.11 -10.89 19.46
CA VAL A 286 -12.63 -10.32 18.20
C VAL A 286 -13.05 -11.18 17.01
N ALA A 287 -13.16 -10.59 15.83
CA ALA A 287 -13.35 -11.30 14.57
C ALA A 287 -12.20 -12.28 14.32
N TYR A 288 -12.50 -13.44 13.75
CA TYR A 288 -11.51 -14.47 13.47
C TYR A 288 -11.94 -15.39 12.33
N ILE A 289 -10.97 -16.10 11.75
CA ILE A 289 -11.18 -17.22 10.84
C ILE A 289 -10.39 -18.43 11.34
N LEU A 290 -11.06 -19.54 11.62
CA LEU A 290 -10.46 -20.85 11.90
C LEU A 290 -10.41 -21.67 10.61
N MET A 291 -9.23 -22.15 10.23
CA MET A 291 -9.03 -22.92 9.00
C MET A 291 -7.87 -23.91 9.13
N ASP A 292 -7.71 -24.81 8.16
CA ASP A 292 -6.57 -25.74 8.11
C ASP A 292 -5.22 -25.00 8.18
N TRP A 293 -4.26 -25.58 8.89
CA TRP A 293 -2.85 -25.20 8.78
C TRP A 293 -2.24 -25.94 7.58
N MET A 294 -1.46 -25.23 6.76
CA MET A 294 -0.78 -25.83 5.62
C MET A 294 0.62 -26.28 6.02
N ASP A 295 0.85 -27.59 6.08
CA ASP A 295 2.14 -28.16 6.48
C ASP A 295 3.21 -27.99 5.42
N GLY A 296 4.42 -27.60 5.82
CA GLY A 296 5.56 -27.41 4.92
C GLY A 296 6.26 -26.09 5.19
N SER A 297 6.95 -25.57 4.19
CA SER A 297 7.66 -24.29 4.25
C SER A 297 7.25 -23.41 3.07
N HIS A 298 7.26 -22.09 3.30
CA HIS A 298 7.10 -21.11 2.25
C HIS A 298 8.16 -21.30 1.17
N MET A 299 7.76 -21.29 -0.09
CA MET A 299 8.67 -21.37 -1.22
C MET A 299 9.56 -20.14 -1.23
N GLN A 300 10.87 -20.37 -1.17
CA GLN A 300 11.84 -19.30 -1.33
C GLN A 300 11.96 -18.93 -2.82
N PRO A 301 12.29 -17.67 -3.14
CA PRO A 301 12.63 -17.28 -4.50
C PRO A 301 13.71 -18.19 -5.08
N TRP A 302 13.60 -18.51 -6.37
CA TRP A 302 14.57 -19.36 -7.06
C TRP A 302 15.77 -18.55 -7.53
N SER A 303 16.97 -19.12 -7.37
CA SER A 303 18.18 -18.67 -8.03
C SER A 303 18.42 -19.47 -9.31
N LEU A 304 19.52 -19.19 -10.03
CA LEU A 304 19.88 -19.96 -11.21
C LEU A 304 20.16 -21.43 -10.87
N SER A 305 20.75 -21.68 -9.71
CA SER A 305 21.20 -23.00 -9.28
C SER A 305 20.29 -23.67 -8.26
N GLU A 306 19.51 -22.89 -7.49
CA GLU A 306 18.70 -23.42 -6.39
C GLU A 306 17.21 -23.03 -6.53
N PRO A 307 16.28 -23.99 -6.40
CA PRO A 307 16.54 -25.41 -6.21
C PRO A 307 16.98 -26.08 -7.53
N SER A 308 17.41 -27.34 -7.43
CA SER A 308 17.79 -28.14 -8.61
C SER A 308 16.71 -28.13 -9.70
N ILE A 309 17.12 -28.27 -10.96
CA ILE A 309 16.21 -28.31 -12.11
C ILE A 309 15.08 -29.33 -11.91
N SER A 310 15.38 -30.54 -11.43
CA SER A 310 14.38 -31.58 -11.17
C SER A 310 13.34 -31.15 -10.12
N ALA A 311 13.76 -30.42 -9.09
CA ALA A 311 12.86 -29.86 -8.08
C ALA A 311 11.98 -28.75 -8.67
N ARG A 312 12.57 -27.83 -9.46
CA ARG A 312 11.82 -26.78 -10.16
C ARG A 312 10.77 -27.38 -11.10
N HIS A 313 11.15 -28.35 -11.91
CA HIS A 313 10.25 -29.07 -12.80
C HIS A 313 9.08 -29.71 -12.05
N ARG A 314 9.35 -30.39 -10.92
CA ARG A 314 8.29 -31.00 -10.09
C ARG A 314 7.29 -29.97 -9.57
N VAL A 315 7.75 -28.78 -9.17
CA VAL A 315 6.87 -27.68 -8.76
C VAL A 315 6.06 -27.16 -9.95
N LEU A 316 6.71 -26.93 -11.10
CA LEU A 316 6.07 -26.42 -12.32
C LEU A 316 5.00 -27.38 -12.86
N GLU A 317 5.22 -28.68 -12.79
CA GLU A 317 4.24 -29.69 -13.17
C GLU A 317 2.96 -29.62 -12.31
N GLN A 318 3.11 -29.40 -11.00
CA GLN A 318 1.99 -29.24 -10.06
C GLN A 318 1.28 -27.91 -10.26
N ILE A 319 2.02 -26.81 -10.50
CA ILE A 319 1.42 -25.51 -10.84
C ILE A 319 0.60 -25.62 -12.13
N ALA A 320 1.08 -26.35 -13.14
CA ALA A 320 0.32 -26.60 -14.36
C ALA A 320 -0.99 -27.36 -14.09
N ASP A 321 -0.98 -28.37 -13.21
CA ASP A 321 -2.19 -29.09 -12.81
C ASP A 321 -3.18 -28.18 -12.05
N ILE A 322 -2.67 -27.39 -11.10
CA ILE A 322 -3.48 -26.41 -10.34
C ILE A 322 -4.11 -25.41 -11.30
N MET A 323 -3.33 -24.89 -12.24
CA MET A 323 -3.81 -23.94 -13.23
C MET A 323 -4.95 -24.53 -14.08
N LEU A 324 -4.75 -25.73 -14.64
CA LEU A 324 -5.80 -26.37 -15.43
C LEU A 324 -7.04 -26.76 -14.60
N GLU A 325 -6.87 -27.11 -13.32
CA GLU A 325 -7.99 -27.36 -12.40
C GLU A 325 -8.81 -26.10 -12.15
N MET A 326 -8.17 -24.94 -11.96
CA MET A 326 -8.83 -23.65 -11.78
C MET A 326 -9.64 -23.22 -13.01
N LEU A 327 -9.20 -23.63 -14.21
CA LEU A 327 -9.92 -23.34 -15.46
C LEU A 327 -11.09 -24.27 -15.75
N SER A 328 -11.23 -25.38 -15.04
CA SER A 328 -12.34 -26.30 -15.29
C SER A 328 -13.66 -25.53 -15.14
N ASN A 329 -14.42 -25.40 -16.24
CA ASN A 329 -15.58 -24.52 -16.48
C ASN A 329 -16.71 -24.63 -15.43
N LYS A 330 -16.43 -24.28 -14.18
CA LYS A 330 -17.42 -24.22 -13.11
C LYS A 330 -18.08 -22.85 -13.16
N PRO A 331 -19.41 -22.78 -12.97
CA PRO A 331 -20.08 -21.50 -12.94
C PRO A 331 -19.35 -20.59 -11.96
N ILE A 332 -18.95 -19.41 -12.45
CA ILE A 332 -18.69 -18.27 -11.58
C ILE A 332 -20.08 -17.87 -11.07
N ASP A 333 -20.66 -18.69 -10.19
CA ASP A 333 -21.87 -18.35 -9.49
C ASP A 333 -21.58 -17.18 -8.55
N GLY A 334 -22.62 -16.59 -7.99
CA GLY A 334 -22.53 -15.39 -7.16
C GLY A 334 -21.82 -15.64 -5.83
N GLY A 335 -20.65 -16.29 -5.81
CA GLY A 335 -19.71 -16.51 -4.73
C GLY A 335 -18.36 -15.80 -4.93
N ILE A 336 -18.06 -15.28 -6.13
CA ILE A 336 -16.78 -14.62 -6.44
C ILE A 336 -17.00 -13.15 -6.76
N TYR A 337 -16.13 -12.29 -6.23
CA TYR A 337 -16.07 -10.89 -6.66
C TYR A 337 -15.73 -10.79 -8.14
N LEU A 338 -16.66 -10.29 -8.94
CA LEU A 338 -16.38 -9.87 -10.30
C LEU A 338 -15.98 -8.39 -10.27
N TYR A 339 -14.79 -8.10 -10.80
CA TYR A 339 -14.30 -6.72 -10.91
C TYR A 339 -15.26 -5.95 -11.83
N GLY A 340 -16.10 -5.11 -11.23
CA GLY A 340 -17.12 -4.36 -11.95
C GLY A 340 -16.50 -3.39 -12.94
N VAL A 341 -17.08 -3.31 -14.14
CA VAL A 341 -16.87 -2.18 -15.05
C VAL A 341 -17.88 -1.10 -14.66
N PRO A 342 -17.46 0.14 -14.36
CA PRO A 342 -18.35 1.25 -13.98
C PRO A 342 -19.21 1.80 -15.14
N ASP A 343 -19.29 1.11 -16.28
CA ASP A 343 -20.06 1.53 -17.45
C ASP A 343 -21.56 1.20 -17.35
N GLY A 344 -22.02 0.80 -16.16
CA GLY A 344 -23.41 0.37 -15.92
C GLY A 344 -23.64 -1.10 -16.25
N THR A 345 -22.62 -1.85 -16.66
CA THR A 345 -22.70 -3.31 -16.77
C THR A 345 -23.10 -3.90 -15.42
N PRO A 346 -24.15 -4.75 -15.35
CA PRO A 346 -24.55 -5.37 -14.10
C PRO A 346 -23.39 -6.09 -13.44
N LYS A 347 -23.27 -5.95 -12.11
CA LYS A 347 -22.34 -6.76 -11.32
C LYS A 347 -22.49 -8.22 -11.73
N ASN A 348 -21.37 -8.89 -11.92
CA ASN A 348 -21.27 -10.28 -12.34
C ASN A 348 -21.48 -10.58 -13.84
N THR A 349 -21.39 -9.58 -14.71
CA THR A 349 -21.40 -9.81 -16.17
C THR A 349 -19.97 -9.83 -16.72
N PRO A 350 -19.51 -10.92 -17.34
CA PRO A 350 -18.24 -10.94 -18.05
C PRO A 350 -18.21 -9.90 -19.18
N VAL A 351 -17.13 -9.12 -19.25
CA VAL A 351 -16.87 -8.19 -20.38
C VAL A 351 -15.70 -8.71 -21.23
N SER A 352 -15.52 -8.10 -22.40
CA SER A 352 -14.34 -8.37 -23.22
C SER A 352 -13.05 -7.93 -22.53
N THR A 353 -11.93 -8.57 -22.90
CA THR A 353 -10.59 -8.29 -22.34
C THR A 353 -10.18 -6.84 -22.58
N VAL A 354 -10.50 -6.29 -23.76
CA VAL A 354 -10.26 -4.86 -24.07
C VAL A 354 -11.00 -3.94 -23.09
N VAL A 355 -12.29 -4.18 -22.84
CA VAL A 355 -13.08 -3.36 -21.91
C VAL A 355 -12.52 -3.46 -20.49
N TRP A 356 -12.19 -4.67 -20.05
CA TRP A 356 -11.61 -4.90 -18.73
C TRP A 356 -10.28 -4.16 -18.53
N LEU A 357 -9.37 -4.27 -19.51
CA LEU A 357 -8.03 -3.68 -19.43
C LEU A 357 -8.08 -2.15 -19.52
N THR A 358 -8.91 -1.60 -20.42
CA THR A 358 -9.20 -0.16 -20.46
C THR A 358 -9.73 0.33 -19.12
N GLU A 359 -10.65 -0.39 -18.50
CA GLU A 359 -11.19 0.01 -17.21
C GLU A 359 -10.15 -0.06 -16.08
N SER A 360 -9.21 -1.01 -16.13
CA SER A 360 -8.10 -1.05 -15.18
C SER A 360 -7.25 0.23 -15.24
N ILE A 361 -7.02 0.75 -16.44
CA ILE A 361 -6.31 2.03 -16.64
C ILE A 361 -7.19 3.21 -16.22
N ASP A 362 -8.49 3.20 -16.56
CA ASP A 362 -9.43 4.25 -16.17
C ASP A 362 -9.49 4.41 -14.63
N ARG A 363 -9.38 3.33 -13.84
CA ARG A 363 -9.26 3.42 -12.37
C ARG A 363 -7.99 4.16 -11.94
N ALA A 364 -6.85 3.88 -12.57
CA ALA A 364 -5.60 4.60 -12.31
C ALA A 364 -5.73 6.08 -12.67
N LEU A 365 -6.32 6.41 -13.83
CA LEU A 365 -6.60 7.78 -14.28
C LEU A 365 -7.44 8.55 -13.26
N ARG A 366 -8.57 8.00 -12.81
CA ARG A 366 -9.44 8.65 -11.80
C ARG A 366 -8.70 8.92 -10.49
N ARG A 367 -7.76 8.06 -10.09
CA ARG A 367 -6.95 8.25 -8.88
C ARG A 367 -5.90 9.34 -9.11
N HIS A 368 -5.14 9.27 -10.21
CA HIS A 368 -4.02 10.17 -10.48
C HIS A 368 -4.45 11.59 -10.87
N LEU A 369 -5.60 11.76 -11.53
CA LEU A 369 -6.21 13.07 -11.77
C LEU A 369 -6.56 13.78 -10.46
N ARG A 370 -7.18 13.06 -9.51
CA ARG A 370 -7.48 13.60 -8.17
C ARG A 370 -6.22 13.97 -7.39
N GLN A 371 -5.16 13.20 -7.56
CA GLN A 371 -3.84 13.47 -6.98
C GLN A 371 -3.03 14.51 -7.76
N LYS A 372 -3.54 15.04 -8.88
CA LYS A 372 -2.86 16.00 -9.77
C LYS A 372 -1.47 15.53 -10.25
N LYS A 373 -1.33 14.22 -10.51
CA LYS A 373 -0.06 13.62 -10.99
C LYS A 373 0.02 13.69 -12.52
N THR A 374 0.15 14.90 -13.06
CA THR A 374 0.03 15.21 -14.50
C THR A 374 0.86 14.29 -15.41
N SER A 375 2.16 14.08 -15.11
CA SER A 375 2.99 13.20 -15.95
C SER A 375 2.48 11.77 -15.97
N ILE A 376 2.12 11.21 -14.81
CA ILE A 376 1.61 9.84 -14.69
C ILE A 376 0.26 9.72 -15.40
N VAL A 377 -0.59 10.74 -15.34
CA VAL A 377 -1.85 10.76 -16.10
C VAL A 377 -1.58 10.70 -17.60
N ILE A 378 -0.62 11.46 -18.11
CA ILE A 378 -0.22 11.37 -19.53
C ILE A 378 0.30 9.97 -19.86
N ASP A 379 1.14 9.38 -19.01
CA ASP A 379 1.60 8.00 -19.17
C ASP A 379 0.44 7.00 -19.22
N ASN A 380 -0.55 7.14 -18.34
CA ASN A 380 -1.74 6.29 -18.34
C ASN A 380 -2.61 6.49 -19.59
N LEU A 381 -2.73 7.71 -20.11
CA LEU A 381 -3.43 7.98 -21.37
C LEU A 381 -2.71 7.36 -22.58
N ILE A 382 -1.38 7.40 -22.59
CA ILE A 382 -0.57 6.70 -23.60
C ILE A 382 -0.81 5.20 -23.51
N GLN A 383 -0.73 4.62 -22.31
CA GLN A 383 -1.03 3.19 -22.08
C GLN A 383 -2.45 2.83 -22.56
N ARG A 384 -3.44 3.68 -22.27
CA ARG A 384 -4.83 3.48 -22.73
C ARG A 384 -4.93 3.35 -24.24
N SER A 385 -4.15 4.14 -25.00
CA SER A 385 -4.10 4.07 -26.47
C SER A 385 -3.45 2.78 -27.01
N MET A 386 -2.71 2.06 -26.16
CA MET A 386 -1.99 0.83 -26.53
C MET A 386 -2.78 -0.45 -26.21
N VAL A 387 -3.93 -0.36 -25.52
CA VAL A 387 -4.67 -1.54 -25.02
C VAL A 387 -4.88 -2.62 -26.10
N ALA A 388 -5.26 -2.22 -27.32
CA ALA A 388 -5.50 -3.17 -28.42
C ALA A 388 -4.25 -4.00 -28.81
N GLN A 389 -3.04 -3.49 -28.56
CA GLN A 389 -1.78 -4.18 -28.84
C GLN A 389 -1.50 -5.31 -27.84
N TYR A 390 -2.09 -5.24 -26.65
CA TYR A 390 -1.89 -6.20 -25.56
C TYR A 390 -3.07 -7.16 -25.38
N VAL A 391 -4.05 -7.12 -26.28
CA VAL A 391 -5.18 -8.07 -26.31
C VAL A 391 -4.97 -9.07 -27.44
N VAL A 392 -5.03 -10.36 -27.12
CA VAL A 392 -5.08 -11.45 -28.10
C VAL A 392 -6.50 -11.50 -28.68
N PRO A 393 -6.72 -11.15 -29.96
CA PRO A 393 -8.06 -10.95 -30.52
C PRO A 393 -8.96 -12.18 -30.43
N GLU A 394 -8.40 -13.37 -30.67
CA GLU A 394 -9.11 -14.66 -30.64
C GLU A 394 -9.69 -14.96 -29.26
N HIS A 395 -9.10 -14.39 -28.21
CA HIS A 395 -9.52 -14.57 -26.83
C HIS A 395 -10.15 -13.33 -26.21
N ASN A 396 -10.47 -12.30 -27.00
CA ASN A 396 -11.00 -11.05 -26.45
C ASN A 396 -12.32 -11.25 -25.70
N THR A 397 -13.18 -12.16 -26.18
CA THR A 397 -14.47 -12.52 -25.57
C THR A 397 -14.48 -13.93 -24.99
N SER A 398 -13.30 -14.49 -24.68
CA SER A 398 -13.20 -15.78 -23.99
C SER A 398 -13.83 -15.70 -22.59
N TYR A 399 -14.12 -16.87 -22.03
CA TYR A 399 -14.67 -16.99 -20.68
C TYR A 399 -13.72 -16.38 -19.63
N TRP A 400 -14.30 -16.02 -18.50
CA TRP A 400 -13.54 -15.57 -17.33
C TRP A 400 -13.21 -16.77 -16.46
N ALA A 401 -12.08 -16.70 -15.77
CA ALA A 401 -11.63 -17.71 -14.82
C ALA A 401 -11.48 -17.09 -13.43
N ALA A 402 -11.83 -17.84 -12.39
CA ALA A 402 -11.43 -17.51 -11.03
C ALA A 402 -9.90 -17.62 -10.95
N ILE A 403 -9.23 -16.62 -10.37
CA ILE A 403 -7.76 -16.58 -10.32
C ILE A 403 -7.27 -16.44 -8.90
N HIS A 404 -6.16 -17.10 -8.57
CA HIS A 404 -5.44 -16.77 -7.35
C HIS A 404 -4.91 -15.33 -7.51
N PRO A 405 -5.23 -14.40 -6.60
CA PRO A 405 -4.95 -12.98 -6.79
C PRO A 405 -3.45 -12.68 -6.73
N ASP A 406 -2.71 -13.42 -5.91
CA ASP A 406 -1.27 -13.24 -5.76
C ASP A 406 -0.50 -14.57 -5.61
N LEU A 407 -0.37 -15.34 -6.71
CA LEU A 407 0.36 -16.62 -6.68
C LEU A 407 1.87 -16.40 -6.85
N HIS A 408 2.50 -15.85 -5.82
CA HIS A 408 3.96 -15.71 -5.70
C HIS A 408 4.55 -16.77 -4.77
N SER A 409 5.88 -16.86 -4.72
CA SER A 409 6.57 -17.95 -4.02
C SER A 409 6.18 -18.04 -2.54
N THR A 410 6.07 -16.92 -1.84
CA THR A 410 5.75 -16.96 -0.40
C THR A 410 4.30 -17.39 -0.12
N ASN A 411 3.41 -17.38 -1.11
CA ASN A 411 2.05 -17.91 -1.01
C ASN A 411 1.94 -19.41 -1.39
N ILE A 412 3.06 -20.05 -1.76
CA ILE A 412 3.14 -21.48 -2.05
C ILE A 412 3.86 -22.17 -0.88
N ILE A 413 3.20 -23.15 -0.28
CA ILE A 413 3.76 -24.03 0.75
C ILE A 413 4.09 -25.36 0.10
N ALA A 414 5.33 -25.83 0.31
CA ALA A 414 5.77 -27.13 -0.15
C ALA A 414 6.44 -27.93 0.96
N ASP A 415 6.38 -29.26 0.84
CA ASP A 415 7.16 -30.15 1.69
C ASP A 415 8.62 -30.28 1.21
N LYS A 416 9.43 -31.03 1.96
CA LYS A 416 10.84 -31.31 1.66
C LYS A 416 11.08 -32.00 0.32
N ASP A 417 10.05 -32.63 -0.25
CA ASP A 417 10.11 -33.36 -1.51
C ASP A 417 9.61 -32.48 -2.68
N TRP A 418 9.38 -31.18 -2.45
CA TRP A 418 8.86 -30.23 -3.43
C TRP A 418 7.44 -30.54 -3.92
N LYS A 419 6.66 -31.24 -3.09
CA LYS A 419 5.21 -31.37 -3.30
C LYS A 419 4.54 -30.13 -2.73
N ILE A 420 3.69 -29.48 -3.53
CA ILE A 420 2.86 -28.36 -3.08
C ILE A 420 1.80 -28.93 -2.13
N THR A 421 1.89 -28.51 -0.87
CA THR A 421 0.98 -28.93 0.19
C THR A 421 -0.05 -27.86 0.50
N GLY A 422 0.22 -26.60 0.15
CA GLY A 422 -0.72 -25.50 0.36
C GLY A 422 -0.51 -24.29 -0.53
N LEU A 423 -1.61 -23.65 -0.89
CA LEU A 423 -1.71 -22.32 -1.47
C LEU A 423 -2.48 -21.45 -0.48
N ILE A 424 -1.87 -20.36 -0.03
CA ILE A 424 -2.44 -19.47 0.98
C ILE A 424 -2.71 -18.08 0.39
N ASP A 425 -3.39 -17.24 1.17
CA ASP A 425 -3.68 -15.85 0.80
C ASP A 425 -4.59 -15.70 -0.44
N TRP A 426 -5.75 -16.35 -0.34
CA TRP A 426 -6.84 -16.27 -1.32
C TRP A 426 -7.70 -15.00 -1.18
N ASN A 427 -7.22 -14.00 -0.42
CA ASN A 427 -7.96 -12.79 -0.14
C ASN A 427 -8.24 -12.00 -1.43
N LEU A 428 -9.46 -11.50 -1.61
CA LEU A 428 -9.88 -10.75 -2.81
C LEU A 428 -9.80 -11.56 -4.11
N MET A 429 -9.91 -12.89 -4.03
CA MET A 429 -10.07 -13.73 -5.21
C MET A 429 -11.19 -13.19 -6.09
N SER A 430 -10.89 -13.03 -7.37
CA SER A 430 -11.83 -12.51 -8.35
C SER A 430 -11.76 -13.31 -9.63
N ALA A 431 -12.83 -13.23 -10.41
CA ALA A 431 -12.81 -13.74 -11.77
C ALA A 431 -12.29 -12.66 -12.71
N GLN A 432 -11.47 -13.07 -13.67
CA GLN A 432 -10.77 -12.20 -14.62
C GLN A 432 -10.79 -12.81 -16.03
N PRO A 433 -10.58 -12.02 -17.10
CA PRO A 433 -10.48 -12.57 -18.46
C PRO A 433 -9.39 -13.65 -18.58
N LEU A 434 -9.62 -14.68 -19.40
CA LEU A 434 -8.66 -15.79 -19.57
C LEU A 434 -7.22 -15.33 -19.85
N GLN A 435 -7.05 -14.26 -20.64
CA GLN A 435 -5.72 -13.75 -21.01
C GLN A 435 -4.93 -13.14 -19.84
N LYS A 436 -5.63 -12.69 -18.80
CA LYS A 436 -5.05 -12.21 -17.54
C LYS A 436 -4.58 -13.36 -16.67
N TRP A 437 -5.30 -14.47 -16.74
CA TRP A 437 -5.00 -15.67 -15.98
C TRP A 437 -3.88 -16.50 -16.61
N ALA A 438 -3.89 -16.63 -17.94
CA ALA A 438 -2.92 -17.41 -18.70
C ALA A 438 -1.58 -16.67 -18.82
N VAL A 439 -0.88 -16.58 -17.69
CA VAL A 439 0.43 -15.97 -17.53
C VAL A 439 1.40 -16.94 -16.88
N PHE A 440 2.69 -16.70 -17.05
CA PHE A 440 3.71 -17.43 -16.29
C PHE A 440 3.50 -17.24 -14.77
N PRO A 441 3.72 -18.28 -13.95
CA PRO A 441 3.76 -18.14 -12.50
C PRO A 441 4.80 -17.09 -12.12
N LYS A 442 4.50 -16.23 -11.13
CA LYS A 442 5.42 -15.17 -10.68
C LYS A 442 6.80 -15.69 -10.26
N LEU A 443 6.88 -16.97 -9.91
CA LEU A 443 8.12 -17.69 -9.59
C LEU A 443 9.13 -17.71 -10.74
N ILE A 444 8.65 -17.67 -11.99
CA ILE A 444 9.48 -17.71 -13.20
C ILE A 444 9.22 -16.53 -14.14
N ASP A 445 8.24 -15.65 -13.85
CA ASP A 445 7.97 -14.47 -14.68
C ASP A 445 8.70 -13.23 -14.17
N HIS A 446 9.80 -12.88 -14.86
CA HIS A 446 10.53 -11.65 -14.58
C HIS A 446 9.88 -10.45 -15.27
N ILE A 447 9.24 -9.58 -14.48
CA ILE A 447 8.67 -8.31 -14.94
C ILE A 447 9.55 -7.14 -14.46
N PRO A 448 10.02 -6.25 -15.35
CA PRO A 448 10.87 -5.13 -14.97
C PRO A 448 10.24 -4.25 -13.88
N GLY A 449 10.95 -4.08 -12.77
CA GLY A 449 10.49 -3.29 -11.62
C GLY A 449 9.49 -4.00 -10.71
N ALA A 450 9.11 -5.26 -10.97
CA ALA A 450 8.21 -6.02 -10.10
C ALA A 450 8.92 -6.75 -8.95
N ALA A 451 10.24 -6.81 -9.00
CA ALA A 451 11.06 -7.40 -7.95
C ALA A 451 10.85 -6.67 -6.60
N PRO A 452 10.66 -7.40 -5.49
CA PRO A 452 10.66 -6.80 -4.15
C PRO A 452 12.03 -6.13 -3.87
N PRO A 453 12.04 -4.98 -3.18
CA PRO A 453 13.25 -4.19 -2.96
C PRO A 453 14.35 -4.91 -2.16
N ASP A 454 13.97 -5.81 -1.26
CA ASP A 454 14.90 -6.52 -0.36
C ASP A 454 15.42 -7.85 -0.94
N LEU A 455 15.03 -8.17 -2.17
CA LEU A 455 15.29 -9.46 -2.77
C LEU A 455 16.65 -9.38 -3.51
N PRO A 456 17.65 -10.23 -3.19
CA PRO A 456 19.01 -10.01 -3.68
C PRO A 456 19.10 -10.02 -5.21
N ALA A 457 20.07 -9.29 -5.77
CA ALA A 457 20.25 -9.11 -7.22
C ALA A 457 20.31 -10.44 -8.00
N GLU A 458 20.88 -11.47 -7.38
CA GLU A 458 20.99 -12.82 -7.95
C GLU A 458 19.65 -13.55 -8.11
N TYR A 459 18.57 -13.09 -7.45
CA TYR A 459 17.21 -13.62 -7.56
C TYR A 459 16.30 -12.70 -8.39
N THR A 460 16.55 -11.38 -8.36
CA THR A 460 15.63 -10.37 -8.93
C THR A 460 15.71 -10.18 -10.44
N TYR A 461 16.69 -10.77 -11.12
CA TYR A 461 16.90 -10.61 -12.57
C TYR A 461 16.92 -11.91 -13.39
N LEU A 462 16.50 -13.03 -12.81
CA LEU A 462 16.58 -14.31 -13.49
C LEU A 462 15.38 -14.54 -14.42
N ASN A 463 15.56 -14.24 -15.70
CA ASN A 463 14.69 -14.81 -16.71
C ASN A 463 15.03 -16.30 -16.86
N LEU A 464 14.32 -17.14 -16.12
CA LEU A 464 14.46 -18.60 -16.13
C LEU A 464 13.90 -19.19 -17.44
N ALA A 465 14.52 -18.86 -18.57
CA ALA A 465 14.02 -19.18 -19.90
C ALA A 465 13.85 -20.68 -20.15
N GLN A 466 14.73 -21.51 -19.58
CA GLN A 466 14.62 -22.97 -19.65
C GLN A 466 13.38 -23.47 -18.89
N ASP A 467 13.17 -22.97 -17.66
CA ASP A 467 12.01 -23.31 -16.84
C ASP A 467 10.69 -22.81 -17.48
N LYS A 468 10.69 -21.61 -18.10
CA LYS A 468 9.56 -21.11 -18.90
C LYS A 468 9.23 -22.03 -20.07
N ALA A 469 10.24 -22.42 -20.86
CA ALA A 469 10.05 -23.31 -22.00
C ALA A 469 9.53 -24.69 -21.56
N TYR A 470 10.09 -25.23 -20.48
CA TYR A 470 9.63 -26.48 -19.89
C TYR A 470 8.18 -26.38 -19.41
N PHE A 471 7.83 -25.31 -18.70
CA PHE A 471 6.47 -25.08 -18.21
C PHE A 471 5.43 -25.01 -19.35
N VAL A 472 5.75 -24.28 -20.43
CA VAL A 472 4.89 -24.22 -21.63
C VAL A 472 4.72 -25.62 -22.26
N ALA A 473 5.79 -26.40 -22.37
CA ALA A 473 5.74 -27.75 -22.92
C ALA A 473 4.85 -28.68 -22.06
N VAL A 474 4.98 -28.61 -20.73
CA VAL A 474 4.17 -29.37 -19.78
C VAL A 474 2.69 -28.97 -19.86
N LEU A 475 2.39 -27.67 -19.90
CA LEU A 475 1.02 -27.18 -20.10
C LEU A 475 0.44 -27.73 -21.40
N ALA A 476 1.15 -27.57 -22.52
CA ALA A 476 0.69 -28.04 -23.83
C ALA A 476 0.48 -29.57 -23.87
N GLU A 477 1.29 -30.34 -23.16
CA GLU A 477 1.09 -31.78 -23.01
C GLU A 477 -0.18 -32.11 -22.21
N LYS A 478 -0.38 -31.46 -21.05
CA LYS A 478 -1.54 -31.68 -20.18
C LYS A 478 -2.84 -31.21 -20.86
N GLU A 479 -2.81 -30.10 -21.59
CA GLU A 479 -3.92 -29.61 -22.40
C GLU A 479 -4.34 -30.61 -23.48
N ARG A 480 -3.38 -31.19 -24.22
CA ARG A 480 -3.68 -32.22 -25.24
C ARG A 480 -4.32 -33.48 -24.67
N LYS A 481 -3.98 -33.84 -23.42
CA LYS A 481 -4.58 -34.97 -22.72
C LYS A 481 -5.98 -34.65 -22.19
N ASN A 482 -6.30 -33.38 -22.03
CA ASN A 482 -7.64 -32.92 -21.68
C ASN A 482 -8.52 -32.80 -22.94
N THR A 483 -9.79 -33.15 -22.84
CA THR A 483 -10.71 -33.13 -24.01
C THR A 483 -11.17 -31.71 -24.36
N SER A 484 -11.04 -30.76 -23.43
CA SER A 484 -11.22 -29.34 -23.66
C SER A 484 -9.96 -28.76 -24.30
N LYS A 485 -10.02 -28.47 -25.61
CA LYS A 485 -9.00 -27.66 -26.30
C LYS A 485 -8.98 -26.26 -25.69
N MET A 486 -8.07 -26.02 -24.76
CA MET A 486 -7.75 -24.69 -24.27
C MET A 486 -6.44 -24.25 -24.94
N ASP A 487 -6.30 -22.96 -25.25
CA ASP A 487 -5.08 -22.37 -25.83
C ASP A 487 -4.20 -21.74 -24.73
N VAL A 488 -4.19 -22.32 -23.51
CA VAL A 488 -3.49 -21.74 -22.35
C VAL A 488 -2.00 -21.73 -22.58
N ALA A 489 -1.40 -22.82 -23.04
CA ALA A 489 0.05 -22.87 -23.24
C ALA A 489 0.52 -21.75 -24.19
N LYS A 490 -0.23 -21.52 -25.27
CA LYS A 490 0.04 -20.44 -26.24
C LYS A 490 -0.15 -19.04 -25.63
N LEU A 491 -1.19 -18.86 -24.81
CA LEU A 491 -1.40 -17.60 -24.10
C LEU A 491 -0.27 -17.34 -23.09
N VAL A 492 0.13 -18.35 -22.31
CA VAL A 492 1.23 -18.26 -21.33
C VAL A 492 2.55 -17.93 -22.02
N GLU A 493 2.89 -18.61 -23.11
CA GLU A 493 4.14 -18.40 -23.85
C GLU A 493 4.36 -16.93 -24.25
N SER A 494 3.27 -16.23 -24.59
CA SER A 494 3.29 -14.83 -25.02
C SER A 494 2.95 -13.83 -23.91
N SER A 495 2.88 -14.26 -22.65
CA SER A 495 2.23 -13.47 -21.60
C SER A 495 3.08 -12.35 -21.01
N THR A 496 4.41 -12.46 -21.00
CA THR A 496 5.30 -11.56 -20.22
C THR A 496 5.08 -10.08 -20.56
N GLU A 497 4.95 -9.70 -21.85
CA GLU A 497 4.70 -8.31 -22.24
C GLU A 497 3.28 -7.84 -21.86
N ARG A 498 2.27 -8.73 -21.88
CA ARG A 498 0.91 -8.42 -21.38
C ARG A 498 0.94 -8.18 -19.88
N THR A 499 1.63 -9.04 -19.12
CA THR A 499 1.83 -8.88 -17.68
C THR A 499 2.56 -7.57 -17.37
N PHE A 500 3.60 -7.22 -18.13
CA PHE A 500 4.35 -5.98 -17.94
C PHE A 500 3.49 -4.74 -18.17
N PHE A 501 2.72 -4.72 -19.26
CA PHE A 501 1.77 -3.65 -19.56
C PHE A 501 0.75 -3.48 -18.43
N GLU A 502 0.14 -4.56 -17.98
CA GLU A 502 -0.90 -4.48 -16.97
C GLU A 502 -0.37 -4.07 -15.58
N MET A 503 0.78 -4.60 -15.18
CA MET A 503 1.40 -4.21 -13.91
C MET A 503 1.83 -2.73 -13.93
N SER A 504 2.13 -2.16 -15.10
CA SER A 504 2.61 -0.78 -15.24
C SER A 504 1.61 0.32 -14.86
N HIS A 505 0.32 0.01 -14.72
CA HIS A 505 -0.69 0.96 -14.23
C HIS A 505 -1.16 0.66 -12.79
N ASN A 506 -0.59 -0.38 -12.17
CA ASN A 506 -0.94 -0.82 -10.81
C ASN A 506 0.25 -0.77 -9.84
N ALA A 507 1.50 -0.85 -10.31
CA ALA A 507 2.72 -0.83 -9.49
C ALA A 507 3.67 0.27 -9.95
N LEU A 508 4.09 1.15 -9.04
CA LEU A 508 4.88 2.35 -9.36
C LEU A 508 6.27 2.04 -9.94
N THR A 509 6.95 1.02 -9.41
CA THR A 509 8.28 0.60 -9.87
C THR A 509 8.22 0.02 -11.29
N VAL A 510 7.20 -0.78 -11.58
CA VAL A 510 6.92 -1.29 -12.93
C VAL A 510 6.52 -0.15 -13.87
N HIS A 511 5.69 0.78 -13.40
CA HIS A 511 5.27 1.97 -14.15
C HIS A 511 6.47 2.74 -14.69
N ARG A 512 7.47 3.02 -13.84
CA ARG A 512 8.70 3.73 -14.24
C ARG A 512 9.40 3.02 -15.39
N LYS A 513 9.63 1.70 -15.26
CA LYS A 513 10.29 0.89 -16.30
C LYS A 513 9.50 0.83 -17.60
N PHE A 514 8.18 0.73 -17.51
CA PHE A 514 7.31 0.72 -18.69
C PHE A 514 7.32 2.09 -19.39
N ALA A 515 7.17 3.18 -18.62
CA ALA A 515 7.11 4.54 -19.15
C ALA A 515 8.42 4.95 -19.84
N GLU A 516 9.57 4.60 -19.24
CA GLU A 516 10.91 4.77 -19.84
C GLU A 516 11.00 4.16 -21.25
N ARG A 517 10.42 2.97 -21.44
CA ARG A 517 10.50 2.20 -22.69
C ARG A 517 9.47 2.65 -23.72
N PHE A 518 8.23 2.89 -23.29
CA PHE A 518 7.08 2.98 -24.21
C PHE A 518 6.32 4.30 -24.15
N CYS A 519 6.38 5.05 -23.05
CA CYS A 519 5.61 6.29 -22.89
C CYS A 519 6.39 7.57 -23.21
N LYS A 520 7.46 7.46 -24.00
CA LYS A 520 8.21 8.64 -24.50
C LYS A 520 7.25 9.66 -25.11
N ARG A 521 7.50 10.95 -24.87
CA ARG A 521 6.66 12.08 -25.35
C ARG A 521 6.87 12.35 -26.86
N ALA A 522 6.86 11.29 -27.67
CA ALA A 522 6.88 11.37 -29.11
C ALA A 522 5.50 11.77 -29.66
N LYS A 523 5.47 12.37 -30.86
CA LYS A 523 4.25 12.87 -31.50
C LYS A 523 3.05 11.90 -31.43
N ALA A 524 3.25 10.66 -31.88
CA ALA A 524 2.19 9.65 -31.91
C ALA A 524 1.62 9.35 -30.51
N ASN A 525 2.46 9.31 -29.48
CA ASN A 525 2.04 9.06 -28.10
C ASN A 525 1.27 10.25 -27.52
N VAL A 526 1.73 11.48 -27.74
CA VAL A 526 1.06 12.69 -27.22
C VAL A 526 -0.29 12.89 -27.93
N GLU A 527 -0.36 12.70 -29.24
CA GLU A 527 -1.62 12.73 -30.00
C GLU A 527 -2.57 11.60 -29.56
N GLY A 528 -2.04 10.41 -29.29
CA GLY A 528 -2.78 9.30 -28.70
C GLY A 528 -3.38 9.67 -27.35
N ALA A 529 -2.55 10.20 -26.45
CA ALA A 529 -2.98 10.62 -25.12
C ALA A 529 -4.09 11.69 -25.16
N ARG A 530 -3.98 12.67 -26.07
CA ARG A 530 -5.02 13.68 -26.30
C ARG A 530 -6.35 13.03 -26.69
N ARG A 531 -6.36 12.11 -27.66
CA ARG A 531 -7.58 11.39 -28.07
C ARG A 531 -8.16 10.56 -26.92
N GLU A 532 -7.30 9.87 -26.17
CA GLU A 532 -7.73 9.03 -25.07
C GLU A 532 -8.30 9.83 -23.89
N LEU A 533 -7.84 11.07 -23.67
CA LEU A 533 -8.39 11.98 -22.66
C LEU A 533 -9.83 12.37 -23.00
N GLU A 534 -10.08 12.73 -24.27
CA GLU A 534 -11.42 13.06 -24.78
C GLU A 534 -12.40 11.90 -24.56
N LEU A 535 -11.98 10.69 -24.95
CA LEU A 535 -12.77 9.47 -24.77
C LEU A 535 -13.01 9.14 -23.29
N PHE A 536 -12.00 9.35 -22.44
CA PHE A 536 -12.12 9.13 -21.00
C PHE A 536 -13.11 10.10 -20.36
N LEU A 537 -13.03 11.39 -20.67
CA LEU A 537 -13.95 12.41 -20.12
C LEU A 537 -15.39 12.18 -20.61
N ALA A 538 -15.58 11.82 -21.88
CA ALA A 538 -16.91 11.48 -22.40
C ALA A 538 -17.55 10.29 -21.68
N LYS A 539 -16.76 9.29 -21.28
CA LYS A 539 -17.23 8.12 -20.51
C LYS A 539 -17.48 8.44 -19.03
N ASN A 540 -16.88 9.50 -18.48
CA ASN A 540 -16.92 9.83 -17.06
C ASN A 540 -17.50 11.24 -16.82
N PRO A 541 -18.82 11.45 -17.02
CA PRO A 541 -19.44 12.77 -16.94
C PRO A 541 -19.38 13.43 -15.55
N GLY A 542 -19.02 12.67 -14.51
CA GLY A 542 -18.78 13.20 -13.17
C GLY A 542 -17.40 13.86 -12.98
N ILE A 543 -16.54 13.86 -14.00
CA ILE A 543 -15.24 14.53 -14.00
C ILE A 543 -15.35 15.74 -14.94
N SER A 544 -15.23 16.94 -14.38
CA SER A 544 -15.38 18.17 -15.15
C SER A 544 -14.09 18.49 -15.92
N ARG A 545 -14.20 19.14 -17.08
CA ARG A 545 -13.04 19.74 -17.74
C ARG A 545 -12.41 20.85 -16.92
N ASP A 546 -13.20 21.49 -16.06
CA ASP A 546 -12.74 22.55 -15.16
C ASP A 546 -12.02 21.99 -13.92
N ASP A 547 -11.98 20.67 -13.73
CA ASP A 547 -11.25 20.05 -12.63
C ASP A 547 -9.76 20.34 -12.79
N ALA A 548 -9.11 20.87 -11.74
CA ALA A 548 -7.72 21.31 -11.81
C ALA A 548 -6.76 20.26 -12.39
N GLY A 549 -6.92 18.98 -12.02
CA GLY A 549 -6.10 17.90 -12.56
C GLY A 549 -6.30 17.65 -14.05
N VAL A 550 -7.49 17.90 -14.60
CA VAL A 550 -7.78 17.80 -16.03
C VAL A 550 -7.17 19.00 -16.77
N VAL A 551 -7.37 20.21 -16.24
CA VAL A 551 -6.79 21.45 -16.79
C VAL A 551 -5.26 21.35 -16.89
N ASP A 552 -4.60 20.85 -15.85
CA ASP A 552 -3.14 20.70 -15.83
C ASP A 552 -2.65 19.73 -16.91
N VAL A 553 -3.38 18.63 -17.13
CA VAL A 553 -3.08 17.64 -18.18
C VAL A 553 -3.32 18.22 -19.57
N GLU A 554 -4.42 18.94 -19.78
CA GLU A 554 -4.73 19.53 -21.08
C GLU A 554 -3.66 20.55 -21.49
N LYS A 555 -3.24 21.42 -20.56
CA LYS A 555 -2.16 22.40 -20.75
C LYS A 555 -0.83 21.73 -21.08
N GLU A 556 -0.46 20.68 -20.36
CA GLU A 556 0.80 20.00 -20.60
C GLU A 556 0.80 19.27 -21.96
N LEU A 557 -0.31 18.64 -22.34
CA LEU A 557 -0.46 18.06 -23.67
C LEU A 557 -0.36 19.12 -24.78
N ASP A 558 -0.92 20.31 -24.60
CA ASP A 558 -0.83 21.41 -25.58
C ASP A 558 0.61 21.91 -25.70
N ARG A 559 1.30 22.06 -24.57
CA ARG A 559 2.72 22.43 -24.52
C ARG A 559 3.57 21.42 -25.28
N LEU A 560 3.37 20.13 -25.04
CA LEU A 560 4.11 19.05 -25.70
C LEU A 560 3.86 19.04 -27.21
N LEU A 561 2.61 19.15 -27.66
CA LEU A 561 2.27 19.21 -29.09
C LEU A 561 2.86 20.45 -29.78
N ALA A 562 2.84 21.60 -29.10
CA ALA A 562 3.44 22.83 -29.62
C ALA A 562 4.96 22.74 -29.76
N ASN A 563 5.65 22.06 -28.85
CA ASN A 563 7.09 21.83 -28.95
C ASN A 563 7.42 20.86 -30.09
N ILE A 564 6.66 19.77 -30.21
CA ILE A 564 6.83 18.77 -31.29
C ILE A 564 6.57 19.37 -32.67
N ALA A 565 5.75 20.41 -32.80
CA ALA A 565 5.52 21.10 -34.06
C ALA A 565 6.65 22.05 -34.47
N LYS A 566 7.58 22.38 -33.55
CA LYS A 566 8.75 23.25 -33.79
C LYS A 566 10.01 22.47 -34.17
N ASP A 567 10.08 21.21 -33.75
CA ASP A 567 11.11 20.23 -34.13
C ASP A 567 10.75 19.54 -35.44
#